data_AF-A6EW96-F1
#
_entry.id   AF-A6EW96-F1
#
_cell.length_a   1.000
_cell.length_b   1.000
_cell.length_c   1.000
_cell.angle_alpha   90.00
_cell.angle_beta   90.00
_cell.angle_gamma   90.00
#
_symmetry.space_group_name_H-M   'P 1'
#
loop_
_entity.id
_entity.type
_entity.pdbx_description
1 polymer ?
#
loop_
_entity_poly.entity_id
_entity_poly.type
_entity_poly.pdbx_seq_one_letter_code
_entity_poly.pdbx_strand_id
1 'polypeptide(L)'
;MDGIKSQDLGLLLKLVSLRKQEATEGVVDTSAYTVRNLELETGIGKSQVSNSLRRCFEVGLAKKDRNSGMPRVNTKSLFEFIVYGAKYVFPAKPGQLVRGIGTAFAAPVLENRVFSAGELLPVWPDARGKNKGLEIAPLFKTLGHAVRRDPELYALLALVDAIRIGSPREANLAKDLLKKHMEVSE
;
A
#
# COMPACT_ATOMS: atom_id res chain seq x y z
N MET A 1 -0.27 24.36 3.38
CA MET A 1 -0.21 23.22 2.46
C MET A 1 -0.42 21.98 3.31
N ASP A 2 -1.48 21.21 3.06
CA ASP A 2 -1.74 19.96 3.79
C ASP A 2 -0.68 18.93 3.40
N GLY A 3 0.03 18.34 4.38
CA GLY A 3 0.98 17.25 4.12
C GLY A 3 0.31 15.97 3.59
N ILE A 4 1.13 15.06 3.06
CA ILE A 4 0.67 13.72 2.65
C ILE A 4 0.06 12.99 3.85
N LYS A 5 -1.14 12.41 3.65
CA LYS A 5 -1.88 11.61 4.62
C LYS A 5 -1.69 10.12 4.35
N SER A 6 -1.94 9.28 5.35
CA SER A 6 -1.73 7.83 5.24
C SER A 6 -2.58 7.16 4.15
N GLN A 7 -3.80 7.66 3.92
CA GLN A 7 -4.67 7.22 2.82
C GLN A 7 -4.13 7.60 1.43
N ASP A 8 -3.32 8.65 1.31
CA ASP A 8 -2.71 9.06 0.05
C ASP A 8 -1.70 7.99 -0.41
N LEU A 9 -0.95 7.44 0.54
CA LEU A 9 -0.05 6.31 0.30
C LEU A 9 -0.82 5.08 -0.18
N GLY A 10 -1.96 4.76 0.45
CA GLY A 10 -2.82 3.66 0.00
C GLY A 10 -3.35 3.85 -1.42
N LEU A 11 -3.77 5.08 -1.76
CA LEU A 11 -4.24 5.40 -3.10
C LEU A 11 -3.12 5.33 -4.15
N LEU A 12 -1.92 5.82 -3.84
CA LEU A 12 -0.76 5.71 -4.73
C LEU A 12 -0.40 4.24 -5.01
N LEU A 13 -0.41 3.39 -4.00
CA LEU A 13 -0.15 1.95 -4.19
C LEU A 13 -1.26 1.27 -5.01
N LYS A 14 -2.53 1.70 -4.89
CA LYS A 14 -3.60 1.23 -5.78
C LYS A 14 -3.31 1.60 -7.24
N LEU A 15 -2.83 2.80 -7.50
CA LEU A 15 -2.45 3.23 -8.85
C LEU A 15 -1.26 2.44 -9.40
N VAL A 16 -0.31 2.04 -8.56
CA VAL A 16 0.78 1.12 -8.95
C VAL A 16 0.23 -0.25 -9.32
N SER A 17 -0.66 -0.81 -8.48
CA SER A 17 -1.33 -2.09 -8.76
C SER A 17 -2.07 -2.08 -10.11
N LEU A 18 -2.89 -1.05 -10.35
CA LEU A 18 -3.64 -0.92 -11.61
C LEU A 18 -2.71 -0.87 -12.83
N ARG A 19 -1.60 -0.13 -12.76
CA ARG A 19 -0.64 -0.05 -13.86
C ARG A 19 0.02 -1.41 -14.17
N LYS A 20 0.30 -2.20 -13.13
CA LYS A 20 0.84 -3.55 -13.30
C LYS A 20 -0.17 -4.51 -13.93
N GLN A 21 -1.45 -4.37 -13.58
CA GLN A 21 -2.55 -5.10 -14.22
C GLN A 21 -2.66 -4.73 -15.71
N GLU A 22 -2.60 -3.45 -16.07
CA GLU A 22 -2.54 -3.01 -17.48
C GLU A 22 -1.39 -3.68 -18.25
N ALA A 23 -0.20 -3.74 -17.66
CA ALA A 23 0.97 -4.35 -18.29
C ALA A 23 0.83 -5.86 -18.46
N THR A 24 0.14 -6.53 -17.53
CA THR A 24 -0.10 -7.98 -17.56
C THR A 24 -1.20 -8.35 -18.56
N GLU A 25 -2.27 -7.57 -18.63
CA GLU A 25 -3.44 -7.82 -19.49
C GLU A 25 -3.24 -7.26 -20.91
N GLY A 26 -2.31 -6.33 -21.11
CA GLY A 26 -2.06 -5.67 -22.39
C GLY A 26 -3.16 -4.69 -22.81
N VAL A 27 -4.11 -4.39 -21.91
CA VAL A 27 -5.27 -3.51 -22.18
C VAL A 27 -5.25 -2.35 -21.18
N VAL A 28 -5.40 -1.13 -21.70
CA VAL A 28 -5.48 0.09 -20.88
C VAL A 28 -6.94 0.47 -20.71
N ASP A 29 -7.55 0.10 -19.58
CA ASP A 29 -8.87 0.59 -19.18
C ASP A 29 -8.77 1.91 -18.40
N THR A 30 -8.99 3.02 -19.09
CA THR A 30 -9.00 4.35 -18.45
C THR A 30 -10.09 4.51 -17.39
N SER A 31 -11.16 3.73 -17.46
CA SER A 31 -12.27 3.80 -16.51
C SER A 31 -11.83 3.41 -15.09
N ALA A 32 -10.88 2.46 -14.98
CA ALA A 32 -10.31 1.99 -13.72
C ALA A 32 -9.69 3.11 -12.87
N TYR A 33 -9.23 4.20 -13.51
CA TYR A 33 -8.57 5.34 -12.86
C TYR A 33 -9.51 6.48 -12.49
N THR A 34 -10.80 6.36 -12.79
CA THR A 34 -11.79 7.37 -12.42
C THR A 34 -11.94 7.43 -10.89
N VAL A 35 -12.28 8.60 -10.36
CA VAL A 35 -12.55 8.78 -8.92
C VAL A 35 -13.59 7.78 -8.41
N ARG A 36 -14.60 7.47 -9.24
CA ARG A 36 -15.64 6.49 -8.93
C ARG A 36 -15.05 5.08 -8.77
N ASN A 37 -14.25 4.61 -9.73
CA ASN A 37 -13.69 3.27 -9.64
C ASN A 37 -12.63 3.16 -8.54
N LEU A 38 -11.83 4.20 -8.32
CA LEU A 38 -10.90 4.25 -7.20
C LEU A 38 -11.62 4.19 -5.84
N GLU A 39 -12.76 4.87 -5.68
CA GLU A 39 -13.61 4.73 -4.49
C GLU A 39 -14.13 3.30 -4.33
N LEU A 40 -14.69 2.72 -5.40
CA LEU A 40 -15.24 1.35 -5.35
C LEU A 40 -14.17 0.33 -4.94
N GLU A 41 -12.97 0.45 -5.49
CA GLU A 41 -11.87 -0.49 -5.26
C GLU A 41 -11.21 -0.31 -3.90
N THR A 42 -11.08 0.93 -3.41
CA THR A 42 -10.36 1.21 -2.15
C THR A 42 -11.29 1.39 -0.94
N GLY A 43 -12.56 1.68 -1.17
CA GLY A 43 -13.52 2.16 -0.16
C GLY A 43 -13.25 3.60 0.33
N ILE A 44 -12.22 4.27 -0.20
CA ILE A 44 -11.92 5.67 0.14
C ILE A 44 -12.97 6.55 -0.55
N GLY A 45 -13.73 7.34 0.21
CA GLY A 45 -14.83 8.14 -0.36
C GLY A 45 -14.38 9.12 -1.46
N LYS A 46 -15.25 9.41 -2.43
CA LYS A 46 -14.92 10.24 -3.62
C LYS A 46 -14.16 11.52 -3.30
N SER A 47 -14.61 12.30 -2.32
CA SER A 47 -13.97 13.57 -1.95
C SER A 47 -12.57 13.36 -1.40
N GLN A 48 -12.35 12.28 -0.64
CA GLN A 48 -11.04 11.90 -0.14
C GLN A 48 -10.12 11.46 -1.28
N VAL A 49 -10.61 10.67 -2.23
CA VAL A 49 -9.85 10.29 -3.44
C VAL A 49 -9.42 11.53 -4.22
N SER A 50 -10.33 12.46 -4.52
CA SER A 50 -10.01 13.70 -5.24
C SER A 50 -8.97 14.56 -4.49
N ASN A 51 -9.12 14.70 -3.17
CA ASN A 51 -8.18 15.45 -2.34
C ASN A 51 -6.82 14.76 -2.24
N SER A 52 -6.78 13.44 -2.16
CA SER A 52 -5.56 12.62 -2.16
C SER A 52 -4.80 12.78 -3.47
N LEU A 53 -5.47 12.64 -4.62
CA LEU A 53 -4.83 12.87 -5.93
C LEU A 53 -4.26 14.28 -6.05
N ARG A 54 -5.00 15.31 -5.60
CA ARG A 54 -4.51 16.70 -5.61
C ARG A 54 -3.22 16.84 -4.81
N ARG A 55 -3.18 16.39 -3.55
CA ARG A 55 -1.97 16.43 -2.72
C ARG A 55 -0.81 15.68 -3.36
N CYS A 56 -1.05 14.48 -3.88
CA CYS A 56 -0.02 13.68 -4.54
C CYS A 56 0.56 14.36 -5.79
N PHE A 57 -0.26 15.11 -6.54
CA PHE A 57 0.21 15.91 -7.67
C PHE A 57 1.04 17.11 -7.22
N GLU A 58 0.59 17.83 -6.19
CA GLU A 58 1.28 19.00 -5.63
C GLU A 58 2.69 18.66 -5.12
N VAL A 59 2.87 17.49 -4.50
CA VAL A 59 4.19 17.06 -3.98
C VAL A 59 4.99 16.20 -4.97
N GLY A 60 4.51 16.01 -6.20
CA GLY A 60 5.23 15.28 -7.26
C GLY A 60 5.30 13.76 -7.10
N LEU A 61 4.53 13.16 -6.18
CA LEU A 61 4.42 11.69 -6.04
C LEU A 61 3.57 11.06 -7.15
N ALA A 62 2.70 11.85 -7.78
CA ALA A 62 1.99 11.45 -8.98
C ALA A 62 1.93 12.64 -9.97
N LYS A 63 1.56 12.34 -11.22
CA LYS A 63 1.26 13.34 -12.25
C LYS A 63 0.09 12.87 -13.10
N LYS A 64 -0.59 13.79 -13.78
CA LYS A 64 -1.52 13.41 -14.86
C LYS A 64 -0.71 13.06 -16.10
N ASP A 65 -1.00 11.91 -16.69
CA ASP A 65 -0.50 11.56 -18.00
C ASP A 65 -1.03 12.55 -19.05
N ARG A 66 -0.16 12.98 -19.97
CA ARG A 66 -0.50 14.05 -20.92
C ARG A 66 -1.51 13.60 -21.97
N ASN A 67 -1.48 12.32 -22.34
CA ASN A 67 -2.29 11.79 -23.43
C ASN A 67 -3.64 11.29 -22.91
N SER A 68 -3.62 10.51 -21.83
CA SER A 68 -4.81 9.86 -21.27
C SER A 68 -5.48 10.65 -20.14
N GLY A 69 -4.80 11.63 -19.54
CA GLY A 69 -5.28 12.36 -18.36
C GLY A 69 -5.28 11.53 -17.06
N MET A 70 -4.89 10.25 -17.13
CA MET A 70 -4.89 9.34 -15.99
C MET A 70 -3.80 9.71 -14.96
N PRO A 71 -4.05 9.53 -13.66
CA PRO A 71 -3.00 9.65 -12.65
C PRO A 71 -1.94 8.56 -12.86
N ARG A 72 -0.67 8.98 -12.90
CA ARG A 72 0.50 8.12 -13.00
C ARG A 72 1.44 8.41 -11.83
N VAL A 73 1.79 7.37 -11.09
CA VAL A 73 2.68 7.44 -9.94
C VAL A 73 4.12 7.62 -10.40
N ASN A 74 4.87 8.46 -9.70
CA ASN A 74 6.33 8.47 -9.78
C ASN A 74 6.85 7.36 -8.87
N THR A 75 7.03 6.15 -9.41
CA THR A 75 7.37 4.95 -8.64
C THR A 75 8.71 5.09 -7.92
N LYS A 76 9.70 5.76 -8.52
CA LYS A 76 11.00 6.05 -7.89
C LYS A 76 10.83 6.91 -6.64
N SER A 77 10.17 8.07 -6.76
CA SER A 77 9.98 8.97 -5.61
C SER A 77 9.07 8.37 -4.54
N LEU A 78 8.02 7.63 -4.94
CA LEU A 78 7.18 6.91 -3.98
C LEU A 78 7.97 5.83 -3.23
N PHE A 79 8.79 5.06 -3.94
CA PHE A 79 9.65 4.05 -3.32
C PHE A 79 10.62 4.68 -2.32
N GLU A 80 11.35 5.73 -2.69
CA GLU A 80 12.24 6.47 -1.79
C GLU A 80 11.48 6.98 -0.55
N PHE A 81 10.30 7.58 -0.75
CA PHE A 81 9.47 8.05 0.35
C PHE A 81 9.03 6.92 1.29
N ILE A 82 8.64 5.75 0.76
CA ILE A 82 8.28 4.60 1.59
C ILE A 82 9.50 4.10 2.39
N VAL A 83 10.63 3.93 1.72
CA VAL A 83 11.85 3.33 2.31
C VAL A 83 12.41 4.20 3.43
N TYR A 84 12.42 5.52 3.25
CA TYR A 84 13.10 6.43 4.17
C TYR A 84 12.14 7.27 5.03
N GLY A 85 10.91 7.52 4.57
CA GLY A 85 9.96 8.44 5.20
C GLY A 85 8.78 7.76 5.90
N ALA A 86 8.20 6.69 5.34
CA ALA A 86 6.91 6.17 5.79
C ALA A 86 6.88 5.77 7.28
N LYS A 87 7.97 5.21 7.81
CA LYS A 87 8.04 4.84 9.24
C LYS A 87 7.96 6.03 10.21
N TYR A 88 8.32 7.23 9.75
CA TYR A 88 8.29 8.45 10.57
C TYR A 88 7.01 9.24 10.36
N VAL A 89 6.53 9.33 9.12
CA VAL A 89 5.32 10.10 8.78
C VAL A 89 4.06 9.33 9.14
N PHE A 90 4.09 8.00 9.01
CA PHE A 90 3.03 7.09 9.39
C PHE A 90 3.60 6.06 10.36
N PRO A 91 3.87 6.40 11.64
CA PRO A 91 4.38 5.42 12.57
C PRO A 91 3.34 4.30 12.79
N ALA A 92 3.81 3.05 12.91
CA ALA A 92 3.02 1.92 13.35
C ALA A 92 3.81 1.14 14.39
N LYS A 93 3.11 0.55 15.35
CA LYS A 93 3.67 -0.34 16.36
C LYS A 93 2.69 -1.50 16.59
N PRO A 94 3.17 -2.71 16.89
CA PRO A 94 2.31 -3.80 17.32
C PRO A 94 1.48 -3.39 18.55
N GLY A 95 0.17 -3.61 18.45
CA GLY A 95 -0.81 -3.31 19.49
C GLY A 95 -1.35 -4.56 20.18
N GLN A 96 -2.63 -4.51 20.55
CA GLN A 96 -3.32 -5.60 21.22
C GLN A 96 -3.53 -6.82 20.31
N LEU A 97 -3.83 -7.98 20.92
CA LEU A 97 -4.18 -9.19 20.19
C LEU A 97 -5.58 -9.06 19.59
N VAL A 98 -5.68 -9.11 18.26
CA VAL A 98 -6.95 -8.99 17.53
C VAL A 98 -7.09 -10.08 16.47
N ARG A 99 -8.30 -10.23 15.97
CA ARG A 99 -8.56 -10.97 14.73
C ARG A 99 -8.34 -10.04 13.53
N GLY A 100 -7.73 -10.56 12.47
CA GLY A 100 -7.41 -9.73 11.32
C GLY A 100 -6.91 -10.46 10.09
N ILE A 101 -6.47 -9.64 9.12
CA ILE A 101 -5.78 -10.06 7.89
C ILE A 101 -4.28 -9.94 8.16
N GLY A 102 -3.48 -10.96 7.85
CA GLY A 102 -2.03 -10.91 8.02
C GLY A 102 -1.40 -9.74 7.27
N THR A 103 -0.50 -8.99 7.91
CA THR A 103 0.31 -7.94 7.26
C THR A 103 1.79 -8.19 7.51
N ALA A 104 2.68 -7.40 6.91
CA ALA A 104 4.12 -7.56 7.05
C ALA A 104 4.56 -9.03 6.88
N PHE A 105 5.29 -9.60 7.85
CA PHE A 105 5.80 -10.98 7.82
C PHE A 105 4.71 -12.05 7.99
N ALA A 106 3.48 -11.66 8.30
CA ALA A 106 2.32 -12.55 8.30
C ALA A 106 1.55 -12.56 6.96
N ALA A 107 1.94 -11.71 6.00
CA ALA A 107 1.31 -11.67 4.69
C ALA A 107 1.98 -12.66 3.73
N PRO A 108 1.23 -13.27 2.79
CA PRO A 108 1.75 -14.25 1.84
C PRO A 108 2.98 -13.79 1.03
N VAL A 109 3.10 -12.48 0.76
CA VAL A 109 4.24 -11.91 0.01
C VAL A 109 5.59 -12.08 0.74
N LEU A 110 5.58 -12.20 2.07
CA LEU A 110 6.76 -12.34 2.92
C LEU A 110 6.79 -13.65 3.71
N GLU A 111 5.73 -14.44 3.63
CA GLU A 111 5.60 -15.71 4.35
C GLU A 111 6.79 -16.64 4.04
N ASN A 112 7.35 -17.24 5.09
CA ASN A 112 8.51 -18.14 5.03
C ASN A 112 9.82 -17.55 4.46
N ARG A 113 9.90 -16.23 4.22
CA ARG A 113 11.12 -15.58 3.71
C ARG A 113 12.11 -15.18 4.81
N VAL A 114 11.61 -15.02 6.04
CA VAL A 114 12.41 -14.77 7.24
C VAL A 114 11.78 -15.55 8.39
N PHE A 115 12.58 -16.25 9.18
CA PHE A 115 12.13 -16.78 10.47
C PHE A 115 11.97 -15.58 11.43
N SER A 116 10.76 -15.03 11.53
CA SER A 116 10.47 -14.06 12.58
C SER A 116 10.47 -14.79 13.92
N ALA A 117 11.29 -14.33 14.86
CA ALA A 117 11.44 -14.92 16.19
C ALA A 117 10.24 -14.66 17.13
N GLY A 118 9.16 -14.04 16.64
CA GLY A 118 8.00 -13.66 17.44
C GLY A 118 6.86 -14.68 17.32
N GLU A 119 6.29 -15.08 18.45
CA GLU A 119 5.16 -16.03 18.52
C GLU A 119 3.86 -15.46 17.91
N LEU A 120 3.70 -14.13 17.89
CA LEU A 120 2.46 -13.46 17.45
C LEU A 120 2.67 -12.65 16.16
N LEU A 121 1.96 -13.07 15.12
CA LEU A 121 2.01 -12.49 13.79
C LEU A 121 1.29 -11.12 13.72
N PRO A 122 1.80 -10.13 12.97
CA PRO A 122 1.11 -8.85 12.78
C PRO A 122 -0.13 -8.97 11.88
N VAL A 123 -1.23 -8.31 12.25
CA VAL A 123 -2.49 -8.32 11.49
C VAL A 123 -3.11 -6.92 11.40
N TRP A 124 -3.77 -6.62 10.28
CA TRP A 124 -4.75 -5.53 10.24
C TRP A 124 -6.05 -5.96 10.88
N PRO A 125 -6.60 -5.22 11.86
CA PRO A 125 -7.88 -5.55 12.49
C PRO A 125 -8.99 -5.70 11.47
N ASP A 126 -9.64 -6.86 11.47
CA ASP A 126 -10.74 -7.12 10.56
C ASP A 126 -11.63 -8.25 11.09
N ALA A 127 -12.93 -7.97 11.25
CA ALA A 127 -13.89 -8.94 11.78
C ALA A 127 -14.02 -10.22 10.94
N ARG A 128 -13.78 -10.13 9.62
CA ARG A 128 -13.79 -11.27 8.67
C ARG A 128 -12.40 -11.91 8.50
N GLY A 129 -11.39 -11.45 9.25
CA GLY A 129 -10.04 -12.02 9.25
C GLY A 129 -10.00 -13.44 9.80
N LYS A 130 -9.11 -14.29 9.29
CA LYS A 130 -8.93 -15.67 9.77
C LYS A 130 -7.78 -15.81 10.76
N ASN A 131 -6.88 -14.83 10.80
CA ASN A 131 -5.69 -14.84 11.62
C ASN A 131 -5.98 -14.17 12.97
N LYS A 132 -5.27 -14.59 14.02
CA LYS A 132 -5.14 -13.86 15.29
C LYS A 132 -3.72 -13.37 15.41
N GLY A 133 -3.53 -12.14 15.86
CA GLY A 133 -2.22 -11.52 15.84
C GLY A 133 -2.19 -10.14 16.48
N LEU A 134 -1.01 -9.54 16.53
CA LEU A 134 -0.83 -8.19 17.06
C LEU A 134 -1.36 -7.16 16.05
N GLU A 135 -2.20 -6.26 16.53
CA GLU A 135 -2.77 -5.19 15.72
C GLU A 135 -1.68 -4.29 15.13
N ILE A 136 -1.74 -4.09 13.81
CA ILE A 136 -1.08 -3.00 13.12
C ILE A 136 -2.16 -2.05 12.62
N ALA A 137 -2.12 -0.79 13.08
CA ALA A 137 -3.06 0.22 12.66
C ALA A 137 -3.01 0.39 11.12
N PRO A 138 -4.13 0.20 10.41
CA PRO A 138 -4.14 0.26 8.95
C PRO A 138 -3.86 1.68 8.46
N LEU A 139 -3.19 1.81 7.32
CA LEU A 139 -2.90 3.12 6.70
C LEU A 139 -4.18 3.91 6.38
N PHE A 140 -5.32 3.25 6.20
CA PHE A 140 -6.61 3.89 6.01
C PHE A 140 -7.75 2.98 6.47
N LYS A 141 -8.88 3.59 6.86
CA LYS A 141 -10.01 2.90 7.49
C LYS A 141 -10.56 1.72 6.68
N THR A 142 -10.55 1.82 5.35
CA THR A 142 -11.12 0.81 4.45
C THR A 142 -10.07 -0.14 3.86
N LEU A 143 -8.88 -0.24 4.46
CA LEU A 143 -7.80 -1.08 3.97
C LEU A 143 -8.25 -2.55 3.79
N GLY A 144 -8.94 -3.11 4.78
CA GLY A 144 -9.46 -4.49 4.70
C GLY A 144 -10.42 -4.72 3.54
N HIS A 145 -11.15 -3.70 3.07
CA HIS A 145 -11.96 -3.78 1.85
C HIS A 145 -11.06 -3.85 0.61
N ALA A 146 -10.09 -2.93 0.51
CA ALA A 146 -9.21 -2.81 -0.64
C ALA A 146 -8.36 -4.07 -0.90
N VAL A 147 -7.71 -4.60 0.14
CA VAL A 147 -6.78 -5.73 0.00
C VAL A 147 -7.46 -7.05 -0.33
N ARG A 148 -8.77 -7.18 -0.09
CA ARG A 148 -9.54 -8.37 -0.49
C ARG A 148 -9.84 -8.42 -1.97
N ARG A 149 -9.89 -7.25 -2.62
CA ARG A 149 -10.24 -7.11 -4.04
C ARG A 149 -9.02 -7.12 -4.92
N ASP A 150 -7.86 -6.80 -4.35
CA ASP A 150 -6.65 -6.53 -5.10
C ASP A 150 -5.44 -7.19 -4.39
N PRO A 151 -5.06 -8.41 -4.83
CA PRO A 151 -3.93 -9.15 -4.27
C PRO A 151 -2.59 -8.43 -4.42
N GLU A 152 -2.41 -7.65 -5.48
CA GLU A 152 -1.19 -6.88 -5.71
C GLU A 152 -1.13 -5.68 -4.74
N LEU A 153 -2.24 -4.97 -4.55
CA LEU A 153 -2.33 -3.93 -3.52
C LEU A 153 -2.11 -4.50 -2.11
N TYR A 154 -2.62 -5.70 -1.84
CA TYR A 154 -2.35 -6.40 -0.59
C TYR A 154 -0.84 -6.61 -0.39
N ALA A 155 -0.16 -7.18 -1.39
CA ALA A 155 1.29 -7.39 -1.34
C ALA A 155 2.04 -6.07 -1.07
N LEU A 156 1.72 -5.01 -1.83
CA LEU A 156 2.33 -3.69 -1.67
C LEU A 156 2.14 -3.12 -0.25
N LEU A 157 0.91 -3.11 0.27
CA LEU A 157 0.62 -2.58 1.61
C LEU A 157 1.29 -3.39 2.73
N ALA A 158 1.34 -4.71 2.59
CA ALA A 158 2.02 -5.57 3.56
C ALA A 158 3.54 -5.32 3.56
N LEU A 159 4.15 -5.13 2.40
CA LEU A 159 5.56 -4.75 2.27
C LEU A 159 5.85 -3.39 2.91
N VAL A 160 4.94 -2.41 2.75
CA VAL A 160 5.06 -1.12 3.45
C VAL A 160 5.05 -1.30 4.96
N ASP A 161 4.16 -2.12 5.51
CA ASP A 161 4.14 -2.36 6.96
C ASP A 161 5.41 -3.08 7.43
N ALA A 162 5.92 -4.05 6.67
CA ALA A 162 7.20 -4.71 6.97
C ALA A 162 8.36 -3.70 7.02
N ILE A 163 8.37 -2.68 6.16
CA ILE A 163 9.35 -1.59 6.21
C ILE A 163 9.15 -0.70 7.45
N ARG A 164 7.90 -0.46 7.85
CA ARG A 164 7.54 0.42 8.99
C ARG A 164 7.87 -0.20 10.34
N ILE A 165 7.67 -1.51 10.51
CA ILE A 165 7.72 -2.18 11.83
C ILE A 165 8.81 -3.25 11.95
N GLY A 166 9.37 -3.73 10.84
CA GLY A 166 10.31 -4.85 10.85
C GLY A 166 11.70 -4.49 11.40
N SER A 167 12.44 -5.50 11.84
CA SER A 167 13.88 -5.38 12.13
C SER A 167 14.67 -4.95 10.89
N PRO A 168 15.94 -4.49 11.01
CA PRO A 168 16.73 -4.08 9.85
C PRO A 168 16.81 -5.13 8.73
N ARG A 169 16.94 -6.41 9.09
CA ARG A 169 16.98 -7.53 8.15
C ARG A 169 15.65 -7.69 7.39
N GLU A 170 14.57 -7.72 8.17
CA GLU A 170 13.19 -7.83 7.72
C GLU A 170 12.79 -6.66 6.80
N ALA A 171 13.06 -5.43 7.23
CA ALA A 171 12.80 -4.24 6.46
C ALA A 171 13.61 -4.22 5.16
N ASN A 172 14.89 -4.63 5.17
CA ASN A 172 15.69 -4.68 3.95
C ASN A 172 15.14 -5.65 2.91
N LEU A 173 14.73 -6.85 3.33
CA LEU A 173 14.05 -7.79 2.42
C LEU A 173 12.76 -7.18 1.84
N ALA A 174 11.96 -6.53 2.69
CA ALA A 174 10.72 -5.90 2.23
C ALA A 174 10.97 -4.75 1.24
N LYS A 175 12.06 -3.99 1.39
CA LYS A 175 12.48 -2.97 0.41
C LYS A 175 12.80 -3.61 -0.95
N ASP A 176 13.56 -4.71 -0.97
CA ASP A 176 13.94 -5.37 -2.22
C ASP A 176 12.72 -5.94 -2.96
N LEU A 177 11.79 -6.54 -2.23
CA LEU A 177 10.53 -7.02 -2.79
C LEU A 177 9.65 -5.87 -3.27
N LEU A 178 9.54 -4.80 -2.48
CA LEU A 178 8.75 -3.62 -2.87
C LEU A 178 9.30 -3.00 -4.16
N LYS A 179 10.62 -2.90 -4.30
CA LYS A 179 11.28 -2.40 -5.51
C LYS A 179 10.87 -3.21 -6.74
N LYS A 180 10.83 -4.54 -6.61
CA LYS A 180 10.41 -5.47 -7.68
C LYS A 180 8.92 -5.32 -8.02
N HIS A 181 8.05 -5.29 -7.01
CA HIS A 181 6.61 -5.14 -7.21
C HIS A 181 6.24 -3.80 -7.87
N MET A 182 6.98 -2.73 -7.53
CA MET A 182 6.78 -1.39 -8.10
C MET A 182 7.53 -1.16 -9.42
N GLU A 183 8.26 -2.16 -9.93
CA GLU A 183 9.07 -2.07 -11.16
C GLU A 183 9.98 -0.84 -11.20
N VAL A 184 10.59 -0.52 -10.06
CA VAL A 184 11.48 0.65 -9.95
C VAL A 184 12.81 0.29 -10.63
N SER A 185 13.07 0.91 -11.78
CA SER A 185 14.35 0.81 -12.48
C SER A 185 15.49 1.36 -11.62
N GLU A 186 16.71 0.85 -11.83
CA GLU A 186 17.93 1.40 -11.22
C GLU A 186 18.19 2.85 -11.64
#